data_AF-A0A7V1JJT1-F1
#
_entry.id   AF-A0A7V1JJT1-F1
#
_cell.length_a   1.000
_cell.length_b   1.000
_cell.length_c   1.000
_cell.angle_alpha   90.00
_cell.angle_beta   90.00
_cell.angle_gamma   90.00
#
_symmetry.space_group_name_H-M   'P 1'
#
loop_
_entity.id
_entity.type
_entity.pdbx_description
1 polymer ?
#
loop_
_entity_poly.entity_id
_entity_poly.type
_entity_poly.pdbx_seq_one_letter_code
_entity_poly.pdbx_strand_id
1 'polypeptide(L)' 'AIHGTYWHNDFGVPRSHGCLNVSTDAARWIYRWTHPVGGAMDDYIQSDRRVGTPILIF' A
#
# COMPACT_ATOMS: atom_id res chain seq x y z
N ALA A 1 -0.93 -1.72 7.49
CA ALA A 1 -1.16 -1.57 6.04
C ALA A 1 -0.48 -0.29 5.54
N ILE A 2 -0.10 -0.22 4.26
CA ILE A 2 0.55 0.93 3.62
C ILE A 2 -0.43 1.56 2.65
N HIS A 3 -0.60 2.88 2.68
CA HIS A 3 -1.56 3.57 1.82
C HIS A 3 -1.01 4.88 1.26
N GLY A 4 -1.37 5.14 0.00
CA GLY A 4 -1.20 6.47 -0.59
C GLY A 4 -2.13 7.46 0.09
N THR A 5 -1.60 8.62 0.46
CA THR A 5 -2.35 9.65 1.17
C THR A 5 -2.31 10.95 0.37
N TYR A 6 -3.47 11.40 -0.10
CA TYR A 6 -3.60 12.60 -0.93
C TYR A 6 -3.96 13.87 -0.14
N TRP A 7 -4.44 13.72 1.10
CA TRP A 7 -5.04 14.79 1.89
C TRP A 7 -4.06 15.53 2.81
N HIS A 8 -2.81 15.08 2.91
CA HIS A 8 -1.71 15.81 3.55
C HIS A 8 -0.35 15.33 3.03
N ASN A 9 0.69 16.17 3.23
CA ASN A 9 2.08 15.86 2.87
C ASN A 9 3.02 15.79 4.09
N ASP A 10 2.48 15.87 5.32
CA ASP A 10 3.24 15.81 6.58
C ASP A 10 3.73 14.38 6.90
N PHE A 11 4.46 13.75 5.97
CA PHE A 11 5.02 12.41 6.15
C PHE A 11 6.09 12.40 7.26
N GLY A 12 6.16 11.31 8.02
CA GLY A 12 7.02 11.20 9.20
C GLY A 12 6.40 11.73 10.49
N VAL A 13 5.26 12.42 10.42
CA VAL A 13 4.45 12.80 11.59
C VAL A 13 3.29 11.82 11.75
N PRO A 14 3.03 11.27 12.95
CA PRO A 14 1.88 10.41 13.19
C PRO A 14 0.56 11.13 12.90
N ARG A 15 -0.18 10.67 11.88
CA ARG A 15 -1.51 11.20 11.50
C ARG A 15 -2.55 10.10 11.28
N SER A 16 -2.16 8.83 11.37
CA SER A 16 -3.02 7.66 11.15
C SER A 16 -3.26 6.89 12.45
N HIS A 17 -4.28 6.03 12.46
CA HIS A 17 -4.53 5.07 13.54
C HIS A 17 -3.85 3.72 13.28
N GLY A 18 -2.55 3.73 13.00
CA GLY A 18 -1.74 2.52 12.83
C GLY A 18 -1.47 2.09 11.38
N CYS A 19 -1.75 2.97 10.41
CA CYS A 19 -1.34 2.77 9.01
C CYS A 19 -0.09 3.58 8.67
N LEU A 20 0.72 3.10 7.71
CA LEU A 20 1.84 3.88 7.21
C LEU A 20 1.40 4.67 5.96
N ASN A 21 1.30 5.99 6.11
CA ASN A 21 0.94 6.89 5.02
C ASN A 21 2.19 7.22 4.19
N VAL A 22 2.06 7.16 2.87
CA VAL A 22 3.10 7.57 1.91
C VAL A 22 2.47 8.45 0.82
N SER A 23 3.30 9.12 0.02
CA SER A 23 2.82 9.80 -1.18
C SER A 23 2.15 8.80 -2.12
N THR A 24 1.20 9.26 -2.94
CA THR A 24 0.51 8.43 -3.93
C THR A 24 1.49 7.79 -4.92
N ASP A 25 2.55 8.51 -5.30
CA ASP A 25 3.63 7.98 -6.15
C ASP A 25 4.43 6.87 -5.47
N ALA A 26 4.77 7.04 -4.19
CA ALA A 26 5.46 6.00 -3.42
C ALA A 26 4.58 4.76 -3.24
N ALA A 27 3.29 4.94 -2.93
CA ALA A 27 2.34 3.82 -2.85
C ALA A 27 2.29 3.03 -4.16
N ARG A 28 2.22 3.73 -5.30
CA ARG A 28 2.26 3.11 -6.63
C ARG A 28 3.56 2.36 -6.89
N TRP A 29 4.70 2.92 -6.50
CA TRP A 29 5.99 2.26 -6.64
C TRP A 29 6.07 0.99 -5.78
N ILE A 30 5.66 1.06 -4.50
CA ILE A 30 5.63 -0.08 -3.57
C ILE A 30 4.69 -1.19 -4.07
N TYR A 31 3.52 -0.82 -4.59
CA TYR A 31 2.51 -1.79 -5.04
C TYR A 31 3.04 -2.74 -6.13
N ARG A 32 4.00 -2.28 -6.95
CA ARG A 32 4.63 -3.10 -8.01
C ARG A 32 5.45 -4.27 -7.48
N TRP A 33 5.81 -4.26 -6.19
CA TRP A 33 6.57 -5.30 -5.51
C TRP A 33 5.67 -6.29 -4.73
N THR A 34 4.35 -6.19 -4.90
CA THR A 34 3.40 -7.09 -4.25
C THR A 34 3.37 -8.47 -4.93
N HIS A 35 3.20 -9.53 -4.14
CA HIS A 35 3.03 -10.89 -4.66
C HIS A 35 1.78 -11.58 -4.10
N PRO A 36 0.85 -12.08 -4.93
CA PRO A 36 0.88 -12.02 -6.39
C PRO A 36 0.77 -10.58 -6.91
N VAL A 37 1.29 -10.34 -8.12
CA VAL A 37 1.13 -9.05 -8.79
C VAL A 37 -0.36 -8.83 -9.03
N GLY A 38 -0.92 -7.78 -8.44
CA GLY A 38 -2.32 -7.41 -8.69
C GLY A 38 -2.48 -6.89 -10.12
N GLY A 39 -3.48 -7.40 -10.85
CA GLY A 39 -3.78 -6.94 -12.20
C GLY A 39 -4.18 -5.47 -12.18
N ALA A 40 -3.78 -4.69 -13.19
CA ALA A 40 -4.19 -3.29 -13.33
C ALA A 40 -5.71 -3.10 -13.49
N MET A 41 -6.46 -4.19 -13.72
CA MET A 41 -7.92 -4.23 -13.81
C MET A 41 -8.61 -4.79 -12.56
N ASP A 42 -7.84 -5.28 -11.59
CA ASP A 42 -8.41 -5.79 -10.35
C ASP A 42 -8.55 -4.63 -9.37
N ASP A 43 -9.70 -3.95 -9.41
CA ASP A 43 -10.02 -2.84 -8.50
C ASP A 43 -9.95 -3.26 -7.01
N TYR A 44 -10.14 -4.55 -6.74
CA TYR A 44 -10.09 -5.12 -5.41
C TYR A 44 -9.81 -6.63 -5.45
N ILE A 45 -8.68 -7.05 -4.84
CA ILE A 45 -8.38 -8.47 -4.60
C ILE A 45 -8.55 -8.73 -3.10
N GLN A 46 -9.63 -9.40 -2.73
CA GLN A 46 -9.84 -9.81 -1.33
C GLN A 46 -8.95 -11.01 -1.02
N SER A 47 -8.09 -10.88 -0.01
CA SER A 47 -7.36 -12.03 0.52
C SER A 47 -8.34 -12.95 1.24
N ASP A 48 -8.32 -14.25 0.90
CA ASP A 48 -9.02 -15.31 1.63
C ASP A 48 -8.29 -15.69 2.93
N ARG A 49 -7.06 -15.19 3.12
CA ARG A 49 -6.24 -15.41 4.30
C ARG A 49 -6.23 -14.18 5.20
N ARG A 50 -6.01 -14.38 6.50
CA ARG A 50 -5.77 -13.30 7.49
C ARG A 50 -4.42 -12.58 7.29
N VAL A 51 -3.79 -12.73 6.13
CA VAL A 51 -2.52 -12.08 5.79
C VAL A 51 -2.74 -11.19 4.57
N GLY A 52 -2.20 -9.97 4.64
CA GLY A 52 -2.19 -9.04 3.51
C GLY A 52 -1.20 -9.49 2.43
N THR A 53 -1.23 -8.83 1.28
CA THR A 53 -0.32 -9.12 0.17
C THR A 53 1.13 -8.78 0.56
N PRO A 54 2.07 -9.76 0.56
CA PRO A 54 3.46 -9.49 0.88
C PRO A 54 4.10 -8.57 -0.17
N ILE A 55 4.98 -7.69 0.31
CA ILE A 55 5.88 -6.87 -0.52
C ILE A 55 7.25 -7.55 -0.46
N LEU A 56 7.77 -7.98 -1.61
CA LEU A 56 9.06 -8.67 -1.71
C LEU A 56 10.11 -7.71 -2.27
N ILE A 57 11.20 -7.48 -1.52
CA ILE A 57 12.34 -6.66 -1.91
C ILE A 57 13.56 -7.58 -1.91
N PHE A 58 14.25 -7.68 -3.05
CA PHE A 58 15.47 -8.48 -3.23
C PHE A 58 16.72 -7.60 -3.17
#